data_AF-A0A1H7JZ98-F1
#
_entry.id   AF-A0A1H7JZ98-F1
#
_cell.length_a   1.000
_cell.length_b   1.000
_cell.length_c   1.000
_cell.angle_alpha   90.00
_cell.angle_beta   90.00
_cell.angle_gamma   90.00
#
_symmetry.space_group_name_H-M   'P 1'
#
loop_
_entity.id
_entity.type
_entity.pdbx_description
1 polymer ?
#
loop_
_entity_poly.entity_id
_entity_poly.type
_entity_poly.pdbx_seq_one_letter_code
_entity_poly.pdbx_strand_id
1 'polypeptide(L)'
;MWRHCNVGTVPGCQGARPWRALAVTALALLAGTAAPACVLVFGQGRNYDPDQPERNQYWDTANGRFNLAVREPLVAAGQDVANMVLPVAATDVPANLKRLMAEVKRLGCTRVLETALFADPAAGVVIARLRLYPVMGIAGPQAAGSHPRIGAVAYTLQREFPLRGSALDRVDSELLGRAMAAEALPMLAPSSDARGVVSAPSAAPAR
;
A
#
# COMPACT_ATOMS: atom_id res chain seq x y z
N MET A 1 70.16 18.97 -51.52
CA MET A 1 70.45 17.52 -51.61
C MET A 1 69.16 16.84 -52.03
N TRP A 2 69.22 16.04 -53.09
CA TRP A 2 68.10 15.61 -53.93
C TRP A 2 67.27 14.49 -53.28
N ARG A 3 65.94 14.51 -53.43
CA ARG A 3 65.17 13.68 -54.39
C ARG A 3 63.66 13.76 -54.12
N HIS A 4 62.92 14.11 -55.17
CA HIS A 4 61.50 13.82 -55.35
C HIS A 4 61.31 12.36 -55.81
N CYS A 5 60.24 11.71 -55.35
CA CYS A 5 59.47 10.63 -56.00
C CYS A 5 58.03 10.82 -55.48
N ASN A 6 57.07 11.40 -56.18
CA ASN A 6 56.41 11.10 -57.46
C ASN A 6 55.57 9.81 -57.47
N VAL A 7 54.31 10.01 -57.86
CA VAL A 7 53.16 9.10 -57.87
C VAL A 7 53.21 8.26 -59.15
N GLY A 8 53.01 6.94 -59.05
CA GLY A 8 52.80 6.10 -60.24
C GLY A 8 52.96 4.59 -60.04
N THR A 9 51.82 3.90 -59.89
CA THR A 9 51.49 2.55 -60.43
C THR A 9 52.42 1.35 -60.19
N VAL A 10 52.07 0.50 -59.22
CA VAL A 10 52.16 -0.98 -59.30
C VAL A 10 50.97 -1.60 -58.52
N PRO A 11 50.32 -2.69 -59.01
CA PRO A 11 49.05 -3.18 -58.51
C PRO A 11 49.20 -4.27 -57.44
N GLY A 12 48.22 -4.35 -56.53
CA GLY A 12 47.95 -5.56 -55.74
C GLY A 12 48.36 -5.51 -54.28
N CYS A 13 47.49 -4.95 -53.44
CA CYS A 13 47.28 -5.46 -52.07
C CYS A 13 45.79 -5.35 -51.75
N GLN A 14 45.07 -6.44 -52.01
CA GLN A 14 43.73 -6.68 -51.49
C GLN A 14 43.82 -6.81 -49.97
N GLY A 15 42.94 -6.10 -49.26
CA GLY A 15 42.88 -6.11 -47.80
C GLY A 15 41.59 -5.49 -47.32
N ALA A 16 40.46 -6.05 -47.76
CA ALA A 16 39.13 -5.70 -47.26
C ALA A 16 39.08 -5.96 -45.74
N ARG A 17 38.86 -4.91 -44.95
CA ARG A 17 38.43 -5.02 -43.56
C ARG A 17 37.05 -4.39 -43.43
N PRO A 18 35.97 -5.19 -43.42
CA PRO A 18 34.66 -4.67 -43.05
C PRO A 18 34.67 -4.45 -41.53
N TRP A 19 34.75 -3.19 -41.11
CA TRP A 19 34.45 -2.82 -39.73
C TRP A 19 32.95 -3.02 -39.54
N ARG A 20 32.60 -4.12 -38.88
CA ARG A 20 31.23 -4.39 -38.41
C ARG A 20 30.83 -3.26 -37.47
N ALA A 21 29.91 -2.41 -37.93
CA ALA A 21 29.13 -1.54 -37.06
C ALA A 21 28.30 -2.44 -36.13
N LEU A 22 28.73 -2.57 -34.87
CA LEU A 22 27.89 -3.10 -33.80
C LEU A 22 26.84 -2.04 -33.49
N ALA A 23 25.68 -2.16 -34.12
CA ALA A 23 24.46 -1.50 -33.66
C ALA A 23 24.07 -2.13 -32.32
N VAL A 24 24.46 -1.47 -31.22
CA VAL A 24 23.95 -1.80 -29.89
C VAL A 24 22.52 -1.27 -29.82
N THR A 25 21.55 -2.13 -30.11
CA THR A 25 20.13 -1.85 -29.88
C THR A 25 19.92 -1.79 -28.38
N ALA A 26 19.92 -0.59 -27.81
CA ALA A 26 19.52 -0.35 -26.43
C ALA A 26 18.02 -0.64 -26.31
N LEU A 27 17.68 -1.88 -25.94
CA LEU A 27 16.32 -2.25 -25.56
C LEU A 27 16.02 -1.52 -24.23
N ALA A 28 15.30 -0.40 -24.32
CA ALA A 28 14.72 0.25 -23.17
C ALA A 28 13.69 -0.70 -22.55
N LEU A 29 14.14 -1.51 -21.59
CA LEU A 29 13.27 -2.20 -20.64
C LEU A 29 12.51 -1.11 -19.88
N LEU A 30 11.31 -0.78 -20.36
CA LEU A 30 10.26 -0.21 -19.54
C LEU A 30 9.87 -1.28 -18.53
N ALA A 31 10.70 -1.46 -17.50
CA ALA A 31 10.28 -2.09 -16.27
C ALA A 31 9.16 -1.19 -15.74
N GLY A 32 7.92 -1.55 -16.04
CA GLY A 32 6.75 -0.94 -15.42
C GLY A 32 6.91 -1.13 -13.92
N THR A 33 7.42 -0.10 -13.24
CA THR A 33 7.42 -0.04 -11.79
C THR A 33 5.95 -0.09 -11.40
N ALA A 34 5.50 -1.25 -10.93
CA ALA A 34 4.18 -1.38 -10.34
C ALA A 34 4.07 -0.27 -9.29
N ALA A 35 3.10 0.62 -9.45
CA ALA A 35 2.88 1.70 -8.49
C ALA A 35 2.79 1.09 -7.08
N PRO A 36 3.37 1.74 -6.06
CA PRO A 36 3.30 1.23 -4.70
C PRO A 36 1.84 0.98 -4.33
N ALA A 37 1.56 -0.21 -3.81
CA ALA A 37 0.21 -0.65 -3.55
C ALA A 37 -0.38 0.17 -2.39
N CYS A 38 -1.31 1.10 -2.70
CA CYS A 38 -1.92 1.98 -1.69
C CYS A 38 -2.60 1.17 -0.58
N VAL A 39 -2.40 1.63 0.66
CA VAL A 39 -3.14 1.21 1.86
C VAL A 39 -4.07 2.33 2.30
N LEU A 40 -5.37 2.04 2.39
CA LEU A 40 -6.33 2.95 3.04
C LEU A 40 -6.43 2.62 4.53
N VAL A 41 -5.95 3.52 5.38
CA VAL A 41 -6.10 3.42 6.84
C VAL A 41 -7.47 3.97 7.22
N PHE A 42 -8.38 3.07 7.54
CA PHE A 42 -9.79 3.37 7.78
C PHE A 42 -10.13 3.31 9.27
N GLY A 43 -10.68 4.37 9.82
CA GLY A 43 -11.18 4.42 11.20
C GLY A 43 -12.69 4.65 11.23
N GLN A 44 -13.37 3.98 12.15
CA GLN A 44 -14.76 4.29 12.47
C GLN A 44 -14.92 4.25 13.99
N GLY A 45 -15.42 5.35 14.55
CA GLY A 45 -15.73 5.40 15.97
C GLY A 45 -16.82 4.40 16.38
N ARG A 46 -16.74 3.88 17.61
CA ARG A 46 -17.80 3.10 18.26
C ARG A 46 -18.32 3.87 19.49
N ASN A 47 -19.28 3.29 20.21
CA ASN A 47 -19.86 3.87 21.43
C ASN A 47 -20.61 5.20 21.21
N TYR A 48 -21.28 5.36 20.07
CA TYR A 48 -22.17 6.49 19.86
C TYR A 48 -23.32 6.48 20.85
N ASP A 49 -23.55 7.63 21.47
CA ASP A 49 -24.66 7.88 22.38
C ASP A 49 -25.25 9.26 22.04
N PRO A 50 -26.47 9.35 21.47
CA PRO A 50 -27.04 10.61 21.00
C PRO A 50 -27.20 11.65 22.11
N ASP A 51 -27.28 11.21 23.37
CA ASP A 51 -27.50 12.08 24.53
C ASP A 51 -26.17 12.54 25.17
N GLN A 52 -25.02 12.11 24.65
CA GLN A 52 -23.69 12.38 25.20
C GLN A 52 -22.75 13.01 24.15
N PRO A 53 -23.01 14.25 23.69
CA PRO A 53 -22.23 14.89 22.62
C PRO A 53 -20.74 15.04 22.97
N GLU A 54 -20.40 15.36 24.22
CA GLU A 54 -19.00 15.48 24.66
C GLU A 54 -18.27 14.13 24.61
N ARG A 55 -18.95 13.05 25.00
CA ARG A 55 -18.41 11.69 24.93
C ARG A 55 -18.19 11.25 23.48
N ASN A 56 -19.11 11.59 22.59
CA ASN A 56 -18.96 11.33 21.15
C ASN A 56 -17.75 12.07 20.58
N GLN A 57 -17.61 13.36 20.91
CA GLN A 57 -16.48 14.17 20.47
C GLN A 57 -15.14 13.65 21.00
N TYR A 58 -15.11 13.16 22.25
CA TYR A 58 -13.94 12.49 22.82
C TYR A 58 -13.53 11.28 21.97
N TRP A 59 -14.47 10.39 21.63
CA TRP A 59 -14.17 9.21 20.84
C TRP A 59 -13.79 9.53 19.39
N ASP A 60 -14.40 10.54 18.78
CA ASP A 60 -14.01 11.03 17.46
C ASP A 60 -12.56 11.55 17.47
N THR A 61 -12.21 12.32 18.48
CA THR A 61 -10.84 12.85 18.66
C THR A 61 -9.84 11.71 18.88
N ALA A 62 -10.16 10.77 19.78
CA ALA A 62 -9.29 9.65 20.10
C ALA A 62 -9.06 8.72 18.89
N ASN A 63 -10.12 8.39 18.15
CA ASN A 63 -10.02 7.57 16.93
C ASN A 63 -9.28 8.32 15.81
N GLY A 64 -9.54 9.62 15.63
CA GLY A 64 -8.82 10.44 14.66
C GLY A 64 -7.32 10.48 14.91
N ARG A 65 -6.91 10.72 16.17
CA ARG A 65 -5.50 10.71 16.59
C ARG A 65 -4.85 9.34 16.41
N PHE A 66 -5.51 8.27 16.84
CA PHE A 66 -5.02 6.90 16.67
C PHE A 66 -4.82 6.56 15.19
N ASN A 67 -5.81 6.85 14.33
CA ASN A 67 -5.77 6.58 12.89
C ASN A 67 -4.65 7.36 12.18
N LEU A 68 -4.48 8.65 12.51
CA LEU A 68 -3.40 9.47 11.96
C LEU A 68 -2.03 8.96 12.41
N ALA A 69 -1.88 8.60 13.68
CA ALA A 69 -0.62 8.10 14.22
C ALA A 69 -0.19 6.74 13.62
N VAL A 70 -1.16 5.87 13.27
CA VAL A 70 -0.91 4.61 12.56
C VAL A 70 -0.28 4.85 11.17
N ARG A 71 -0.56 6.00 10.55
CA ARG A 71 -0.01 6.35 9.23
C ARG A 71 1.51 6.54 9.26
N GLU A 72 2.05 7.09 10.35
CA GLU A 72 3.43 7.57 10.38
C GLU A 72 4.46 6.47 10.09
N PRO A 73 4.42 5.29 10.74
CA PRO A 73 5.38 4.22 10.46
C PRO A 73 5.25 3.64 9.05
N LEU A 74 4.03 3.65 8.48
CA LEU A 74 3.76 3.15 7.13
C LEU A 74 4.36 4.07 6.06
N VAL A 75 4.18 5.39 6.22
CA VAL A 75 4.79 6.39 5.34
C VAL A 75 6.31 6.36 5.48
N ALA A 76 6.84 6.25 6.69
CA ALA A 76 8.28 6.13 6.93
C ALA A 76 8.89 4.88 6.27
N ALA A 77 8.09 3.81 6.09
CA ALA A 77 8.47 2.60 5.37
C ALA A 77 8.26 2.70 3.84
N GLY A 78 7.95 3.89 3.31
CA GLY A 78 7.77 4.13 1.88
C GLY A 78 6.45 3.62 1.30
N GLN A 79 5.45 3.36 2.14
CA GLN A 79 4.12 2.97 1.65
C GLN A 79 3.33 4.17 1.18
N ASP A 80 2.51 3.97 0.14
CA ASP A 80 1.46 4.92 -0.22
C ASP A 80 0.26 4.72 0.71
N VAL A 81 -0.09 5.75 1.46
CA VAL A 81 -1.06 5.65 2.56
C VAL A 81 -2.02 6.84 2.52
N ALA A 82 -3.31 6.49 2.45
CA ALA A 82 -4.40 7.43 2.63
C ALA A 82 -5.14 7.14 3.94
N ASN A 83 -5.78 8.16 4.51
CA ASN A 83 -6.57 8.04 5.73
C ASN A 83 -8.03 8.37 5.45
N MET A 84 -8.94 7.64 6.08
CA MET A 84 -10.36 7.95 6.11
C MET A 84 -10.88 7.63 7.51
N VAL A 85 -11.47 8.62 8.19
CA VAL A 85 -12.10 8.43 9.50
C VAL A 85 -13.55 8.83 9.42
N LEU A 86 -14.44 7.94 9.88
CA LEU A 86 -15.85 8.23 10.05
C LEU A 86 -16.15 8.57 11.51
N PRO A 87 -17.01 9.58 11.77
CA PRO A 87 -17.39 9.93 13.13
C PRO A 87 -18.18 8.79 13.78
N VAL A 88 -18.22 8.74 15.12
CA VAL A 88 -19.02 7.79 15.90
C VAL A 88 -20.50 7.83 15.51
N ALA A 89 -21.01 9.00 15.13
CA ALA A 89 -22.38 9.21 14.69
C ALA A 89 -22.69 8.55 13.33
N ALA A 90 -21.68 8.11 12.58
CA ALA A 90 -21.88 7.37 11.34
C ALA A 90 -22.30 5.92 11.65
N THR A 91 -23.59 5.72 11.94
CA THR A 91 -24.16 4.42 12.36
C THR A 91 -24.79 3.61 11.23
N ASP A 92 -25.02 4.22 10.06
CA ASP A 92 -25.52 3.52 8.85
C ASP A 92 -24.40 2.70 8.20
N VAL A 93 -24.35 1.42 8.54
CA VAL A 93 -23.32 0.49 8.05
C VAL A 93 -23.32 0.35 6.52
N PRO A 94 -24.45 0.10 5.84
CA PRO A 94 -24.49 0.07 4.38
C PRO A 94 -23.96 1.36 3.71
N ALA A 95 -24.36 2.54 4.20
CA ALA A 95 -23.90 3.80 3.64
C ALA A 95 -22.40 4.03 3.87
N ASN A 96 -21.90 3.69 5.06
CA ASN A 96 -20.50 3.78 5.41
C ASN A 96 -19.63 2.86 4.57
N LEU A 97 -20.06 1.60 4.37
CA LEU A 97 -19.35 0.67 3.51
C LEU A 97 -19.32 1.18 2.06
N LYS A 98 -20.44 1.69 1.54
CA LYS A 98 -20.47 2.29 0.19
C LYS A 98 -19.48 3.45 0.06
N ARG A 99 -19.38 4.32 1.08
CA ARG A 99 -18.43 5.43 1.10
C ARG A 99 -16.99 4.94 1.15
N LEU A 100 -16.68 3.96 1.99
CA LEU A 100 -15.37 3.32 2.07
C LEU A 100 -14.96 2.72 0.72
N MET A 101 -15.85 1.93 0.09
CA MET A 101 -15.56 1.29 -1.19
C MET A 101 -15.38 2.29 -2.34
N ALA A 102 -16.13 3.40 -2.33
CA ALA A 102 -15.95 4.47 -3.29
C ALA A 102 -14.55 5.10 -3.15
N GLU A 103 -14.10 5.32 -1.93
CA GLU A 103 -12.78 5.90 -1.65
C GLU A 103 -11.63 4.95 -2.01
N VAL A 104 -11.75 3.67 -1.65
CA VAL A 104 -10.83 2.60 -2.05
C VAL A 104 -10.68 2.57 -3.58
N LYS A 105 -11.80 2.63 -4.31
CA LYS A 105 -11.80 2.66 -5.79
C LYS A 105 -11.14 3.92 -6.33
N ARG A 106 -11.48 5.09 -5.77
CA ARG A 106 -10.96 6.39 -6.21
C ARG A 106 -9.44 6.48 -6.07
N LEU A 107 -8.90 5.92 -4.98
CA LEU A 107 -7.48 5.93 -4.68
C LEU A 107 -6.71 4.72 -5.22
N GLY A 108 -7.40 3.69 -5.73
CA GLY A 108 -6.77 2.46 -6.21
C GLY A 108 -6.10 1.65 -5.10
N CYS A 109 -6.55 1.78 -3.85
CA CYS A 109 -5.94 1.07 -2.72
C CYS A 109 -6.28 -0.42 -2.78
N THR A 110 -5.26 -1.26 -2.66
CA THR A 110 -5.39 -2.71 -2.74
C THR A 110 -5.54 -3.35 -1.36
N ARG A 111 -5.47 -2.54 -0.29
CA ARG A 111 -5.59 -2.98 1.10
C ARG A 111 -6.32 -1.92 1.93
N VAL A 112 -7.08 -2.39 2.91
CA VAL A 112 -7.69 -1.55 3.95
C VAL A 112 -7.11 -1.97 5.30
N LEU A 113 -6.52 -1.02 6.02
CA LEU A 113 -6.12 -1.18 7.41
C LEU A 113 -7.17 -0.53 8.30
N GLU A 114 -8.07 -1.32 8.86
CA GLU A 114 -9.04 -0.87 9.86
C GLU A 114 -8.32 -0.53 11.16
N THR A 115 -8.60 0.65 11.71
CA THR A 115 -8.15 1.13 13.02
C THR A 115 -9.36 1.35 13.90
N ALA A 116 -9.35 0.81 15.12
CA ALA A 116 -10.43 1.02 16.08
C ALA A 116 -9.88 1.26 17.48
N LEU A 117 -10.35 2.32 18.14
CA LEU A 117 -10.11 2.60 19.56
C LEU A 117 -11.44 2.87 20.25
N PHE A 118 -11.85 1.99 21.16
CA PHE A 118 -13.19 2.04 21.75
C PHE A 118 -13.23 1.41 23.14
N ALA A 119 -14.27 1.72 23.91
CA ALA A 119 -14.53 1.07 25.19
C ALA A 119 -15.46 -0.14 25.02
N ASP A 120 -15.17 -1.22 25.72
CA ASP A 120 -16.06 -2.34 25.97
C ASP A 120 -16.43 -2.35 27.47
N PRO A 121 -17.56 -1.73 27.84
CA PRO A 121 -17.99 -1.67 29.23
C PRO A 121 -18.34 -3.05 29.81
N ALA A 122 -18.80 -3.99 28.99
CA ALA A 122 -19.18 -5.33 29.44
C ALA A 122 -17.94 -6.14 29.85
N ALA A 123 -16.84 -5.99 29.10
CA ALA A 123 -15.56 -6.60 29.41
C ALA A 123 -14.69 -5.75 30.37
N GLY A 124 -15.07 -4.50 30.63
CA GLY A 124 -14.32 -3.58 31.49
C GLY A 124 -12.97 -3.18 30.89
N VAL A 125 -12.88 -3.07 29.56
CA VAL A 125 -11.63 -2.72 28.86
C VAL A 125 -11.79 -1.62 27.81
N VAL A 126 -10.68 -0.94 27.50
CA VAL A 126 -10.48 -0.15 26.28
C VAL A 126 -9.72 -1.04 25.30
N ILE A 127 -10.22 -1.10 24.07
CA ILE A 127 -9.65 -1.92 23.01
C ILE A 127 -9.06 -1.00 21.95
N ALA A 128 -7.77 -1.18 21.66
CA ALA A 128 -7.12 -0.64 20.47
C ALA A 128 -6.86 -1.80 19.49
N ARG A 129 -7.28 -1.66 18.24
CA ARG A 129 -7.19 -2.74 17.26
C ARG A 129 -6.79 -2.24 15.88
N LEU A 130 -5.96 -3.04 15.23
CA LEU A 130 -5.67 -2.99 13.80
C LEU A 130 -6.17 -4.27 13.12
N ARG A 131 -6.82 -4.15 11.97
CA ARG A 131 -7.14 -5.28 11.10
C ARG A 131 -6.81 -4.98 9.66
N LEU A 132 -6.07 -5.87 9.01
CA LEU A 132 -5.71 -5.75 7.61
C LEU A 132 -6.65 -6.58 6.75
N TYR A 133 -7.20 -5.97 5.71
CA TYR A 133 -8.02 -6.63 4.71
C TYR A 133 -7.43 -6.41 3.32
N PRO A 134 -7.33 -7.46 2.49
CA PRO A 134 -7.01 -7.30 1.08
C PRO A 134 -8.24 -6.80 0.32
N VAL A 135 -8.03 -5.95 -0.69
CA VAL A 135 -9.09 -5.50 -1.61
C VAL A 135 -8.93 -6.22 -2.94
N MET A 136 -9.94 -6.99 -3.30
CA MET A 136 -9.98 -7.73 -4.56
C MET A 136 -10.67 -6.89 -5.64
N GLY A 137 -10.29 -7.09 -6.90
CA GLY A 137 -10.91 -6.38 -8.02
C GLY A 137 -10.50 -4.91 -8.12
N ILE A 138 -9.25 -4.59 -7.75
CA ILE A 138 -8.59 -3.31 -8.03
C ILE A 138 -7.50 -3.50 -9.08
N ALA A 139 -6.61 -4.48 -8.88
CA ALA A 139 -5.54 -4.83 -9.81
C ALA A 139 -5.88 -6.06 -10.67
N GLY A 140 -5.30 -6.14 -11.87
CA GLY A 140 -5.46 -7.26 -12.81
C GLY A 140 -6.64 -7.12 -13.79
N PRO A 141 -6.80 -8.07 -14.74
CA PRO A 141 -7.92 -8.08 -15.68
C PRO A 141 -9.25 -8.12 -14.92
N GLN A 142 -10.10 -7.13 -15.17
CA GLN A 142 -11.42 -7.01 -14.55
C GLN A 142 -12.50 -7.43 -15.53
N ALA A 143 -13.44 -8.25 -15.08
CA ALA A 143 -14.67 -8.47 -15.82
C ALA A 143 -15.46 -7.16 -15.87
N ALA A 144 -16.09 -6.85 -17.01
CA ALA A 144 -16.96 -5.68 -17.11
C ALA A 144 -18.04 -5.75 -16.01
N GLY A 145 -18.17 -4.68 -15.22
CA GLY A 145 -19.10 -4.62 -14.09
C GLY A 145 -18.59 -5.24 -12.78
N SER A 146 -17.35 -5.73 -12.71
CA SER A 146 -16.79 -6.16 -11.42
C SER A 146 -16.54 -4.97 -10.51
N HIS A 147 -17.04 -5.05 -9.27
CA HIS A 147 -16.79 -4.05 -8.25
C HIS A 147 -15.70 -4.52 -7.28
N PRO A 148 -14.87 -3.59 -6.77
CA PRO A 148 -13.94 -3.91 -5.69
C PRO A 148 -14.68 -4.50 -4.49
N ARG A 149 -14.03 -5.42 -3.78
CA ARG A 149 -14.57 -6.01 -2.54
C ARG A 149 -13.50 -6.19 -1.48
N ILE A 150 -13.87 -5.99 -0.23
CA ILE A 150 -13.02 -6.29 0.93
C ILE A 150 -13.02 -7.81 1.13
N GLY A 151 -11.85 -8.42 1.19
CA GLY A 151 -11.66 -9.85 1.46
C GLY A 151 -11.75 -10.18 2.95
N ALA A 152 -11.42 -11.42 3.30
CA ALA A 152 -11.30 -11.84 4.70
C ALA A 152 -10.12 -11.14 5.40
N VAL A 153 -10.19 -11.04 6.74
CA VAL A 153 -9.11 -10.49 7.57
C VAL A 153 -7.83 -11.28 7.32
N ALA A 154 -6.76 -10.60 6.90
CA ALA A 154 -5.44 -11.18 6.71
C ALA A 154 -4.58 -11.11 7.98
N TYR A 155 -4.80 -10.09 8.82
CA TYR A 155 -4.04 -9.87 10.05
C TYR A 155 -4.87 -9.10 11.08
N THR A 156 -4.68 -9.40 12.37
CA THR A 156 -5.25 -8.65 13.50
C THR A 156 -4.18 -8.41 14.56
N LEU A 157 -4.09 -7.17 15.04
CA LEU A 157 -3.35 -6.80 16.24
C LEU A 157 -4.32 -6.11 17.21
N GLN A 158 -4.43 -6.59 18.43
CA GLN A 158 -5.33 -6.04 19.45
C GLN A 158 -4.58 -5.86 20.77
N ARG A 159 -4.83 -4.72 21.42
CA ARG A 159 -4.36 -4.42 22.77
C ARG A 159 -5.55 -4.01 23.62
N GLU A 160 -5.56 -4.48 24.86
CA GLU A 160 -6.63 -4.24 25.82
C GLU A 160 -6.06 -3.57 27.06
N PHE A 161 -6.76 -2.55 27.54
CA PHE A 161 -6.38 -1.77 28.72
C PHE A 161 -7.55 -1.76 29.69
N PRO A 162 -7.32 -1.86 31.01
CA PRO A 162 -8.41 -1.78 31.98
C PRO A 162 -9.19 -0.47 31.84
N LEU A 163 -10.53 -0.55 31.77
CA LEU A 163 -11.44 0.60 31.76
C LEU A 163 -11.64 1.13 33.19
N ARG A 164 -10.56 1.55 33.84
CA ARG A 164 -10.61 2.25 35.14
C ARG A 164 -10.63 3.76 34.86
N GLY A 165 -11.36 4.56 35.65
CA GLY A 165 -11.63 5.98 35.34
C GLY A 165 -10.40 6.81 34.97
N SER A 166 -9.26 6.61 35.61
CA SER A 166 -8.00 7.29 35.30
C SER A 166 -7.16 6.64 34.20
N ALA A 167 -7.57 5.49 33.67
CA ALA A 167 -6.88 4.75 32.62
C ALA A 167 -7.29 5.22 31.22
N LEU A 168 -8.54 5.66 31.02
CA LEU A 168 -8.97 6.29 29.77
C LEU A 168 -8.16 7.55 29.46
N ASP A 169 -7.94 8.41 30.45
CA ASP A 169 -7.13 9.63 30.32
C ASP A 169 -5.64 9.35 30.05
N ARG A 170 -5.17 8.11 30.30
CA ARG A 170 -3.78 7.69 30.12
C ARG A 170 -3.53 6.98 28.80
N VAL A 171 -4.56 6.59 28.06
CA VAL A 171 -4.35 6.01 26.73
C VAL A 171 -4.03 7.15 25.77
N ASP A 172 -2.72 7.39 25.60
CA ASP A 172 -2.22 8.24 24.53
C ASP A 172 -2.46 7.52 23.19
N SER A 173 -3.56 7.88 22.54
CA SER A 173 -3.96 7.34 21.25
C SER A 173 -2.89 7.48 20.17
N GLU A 174 -2.08 8.54 20.21
CA GLU A 174 -1.04 8.77 19.20
C GLU A 174 0.14 7.83 19.43
N LEU A 175 0.65 7.79 20.66
CA LEU A 175 1.74 6.88 21.01
C LEU A 175 1.35 5.42 20.73
N LEU A 176 0.12 5.04 21.09
CA LEU A 176 -0.39 3.70 20.86
C LEU A 176 -0.53 3.38 19.36
N GLY A 177 -1.04 4.33 18.57
CA GLY A 177 -1.18 4.18 17.12
C GLY A 177 0.18 3.95 16.44
N ARG A 178 1.18 4.78 16.76
CA ARG A 178 2.56 4.61 16.25
C ARG A 178 3.15 3.26 16.65
N ALA A 179 3.03 2.89 17.93
CA ALA A 179 3.61 1.64 18.44
C ALA A 179 3.00 0.40 17.77
N MET A 180 1.66 0.36 17.66
CA MET A 180 0.96 -0.75 17.02
C MET A 180 1.25 -0.83 15.51
N ALA A 181 1.35 0.31 14.82
CA ALA A 181 1.68 0.32 13.39
C ALA A 181 3.13 -0.12 13.12
N ALA A 182 4.08 0.28 13.97
CA ALA A 182 5.46 -0.19 13.88
C ALA A 182 5.57 -1.71 14.07
N GLU A 183 4.80 -2.28 15.00
CA GLU A 183 4.72 -3.73 15.22
C GLU A 183 4.08 -4.46 14.03
N ALA A 184 3.02 -3.88 13.45
CA ALA A 184 2.31 -4.48 12.33
C ALA A 184 3.05 -4.34 10.98
N LEU A 185 4.11 -3.51 10.91
CA LEU A 185 4.78 -3.13 9.67
C LEU A 185 5.24 -4.32 8.81
N PRO A 186 5.82 -5.41 9.36
CA PRO A 186 6.22 -6.56 8.54
C PRO A 186 5.04 -7.23 7.82
N MET A 187 3.85 -7.21 8.42
CA MET A 187 2.62 -7.76 7.82
C MET A 187 1.98 -6.80 6.82
N LEU A 188 2.33 -5.51 6.91
CA LEU A 188 1.86 -4.44 6.04
C LEU A 188 2.80 -4.19 4.87
N ALA A 189 3.98 -4.81 4.80
CA ALA A 189 4.88 -4.68 3.66
C ALA A 189 4.22 -5.19 2.36
N PRO A 190 4.53 -4.60 1.19
CA PRO A 190 4.09 -5.16 -0.09
C PRO A 190 4.67 -6.58 -0.24
N SER A 191 3.84 -7.56 -0.57
CA SER A 191 4.33 -8.90 -0.91
C SER A 191 5.22 -8.81 -2.15
N SER A 192 6.48 -9.24 -2.01
CA SER A 192 7.50 -9.21 -3.06
C SER A 192 7.24 -10.15 -4.24
N ASP A 193 6.16 -10.94 -4.19
CA ASP A 193 5.80 -11.98 -5.17
C ASP A 193 5.15 -11.45 -6.45
N ALA A 194 4.92 -10.15 -6.57
CA ALA A 194 4.47 -9.53 -7.82
C ALA A 194 5.60 -9.30 -8.85
N ARG A 195 6.84 -9.75 -8.57
CA ARG A 195 7.92 -9.77 -9.57
C ARG A 195 7.74 -10.99 -10.47
N GLY A 196 7.12 -10.75 -11.61
CA GLY A 196 6.67 -11.73 -12.60
C GLY A 196 7.57 -12.95 -12.82
N VAL A 197 6.96 -14.12 -12.69
CA VAL A 197 7.40 -15.32 -13.43
C VAL A 197 7.03 -15.09 -14.89
N VAL A 198 7.95 -14.50 -15.65
CA VAL A 198 7.90 -14.58 -17.11
C VAL A 198 8.38 -15.99 -17.47
N SER A 199 7.45 -16.91 -17.67
CA SER A 199 7.75 -18.18 -18.33
C SER A 199 8.17 -17.86 -19.77
N ALA A 200 9.46 -17.97 -20.06
CA ALA A 200 9.96 -17.92 -21.42
C ALA A 200 9.34 -19.08 -22.24
N PRO A 201 8.92 -18.85 -23.50
CA PRO A 201 8.51 -19.94 -24.37
C PRO A 201 9.71 -20.84 -24.67
N SER A 202 9.58 -22.12 -24.33
CA SER A 202 10.54 -23.16 -24.70
C SER A 202 10.55 -23.31 -26.23
N ALA A 203 11.61 -22.85 -26.89
CA ALA A 203 11.84 -23.17 -28.29
C ALA A 203 12.08 -24.69 -28.43
N ALA A 204 11.21 -25.36 -29.19
CA ALA A 204 11.41 -26.75 -29.56
C ALA A 204 12.61 -26.86 -30.53
N PRO A 205 13.46 -27.90 -30.43
CA PRO A 205 14.51 -28.13 -31.41
C PRO A 205 13.88 -28.58 -32.73
N ALA A 206 14.22 -27.88 -33.81
CA ALA A 206 13.97 -28.35 -35.16
C ALA A 206 14.71 -29.68 -35.39
N ARG A 207 14.02 -30.65 -35.98
CA ARG A 207 14.59 -31.84 -36.61
C ARG A 207 14.47 -31.72 -38.10
#